data_AF-A0A925EFS4-F1
#
_entry.id   AF-A0A925EFS4-F1
#
_cell.length_a   1.000
_cell.length_b   1.000
_cell.length_c   1.000
_cell.angle_alpha   90.00
_cell.angle_beta   90.00
_cell.angle_gamma   90.00
#
_symmetry.space_group_name_H-M   'P 1'
#
loop_
_entity.id
_entity.type
_entity.pdbx_description
1 polymer ?
#
loop_
_entity_poly.entity_id
_entity_poly.type
_entity_poly.pdbx_seq_one_letter_code
_entity_poly.pdbx_strand_id
1 'polypeptide(L)'
;MNKTLIHQSEHIYDFLLKFYPENYRVEFEEEMKYVFSESLKDAYSEHGGQGIISLWLRTMIDACQSLIIQHIENQKGSNFMKTKNIDFLMQNKAILWVALGTGLLLMIPFIGMQVSDEWNWGFFDFIFIGGLIFGTGLTFVLIARQMNNLFYRIAVGLAGLAGFLLLWINAAVEVIGDDNPANLMYLGVLATAFFGAIIARFKAAGMTRSMFATAFAHTLVAVIALIFYPTASPGPFGILLLNGFFIMLWVGSALLFRNASADNSKMNV
;
A
#
# COMPACT_ATOMS: atom_id res chain seq x y z
N MET A 1 32.45 7.28 -11.70
CA MET A 1 31.57 6.31 -11.00
C MET A 1 32.03 6.18 -9.56
N ASN A 2 31.16 6.46 -8.58
CA ASN A 2 31.52 6.33 -7.18
C ASN A 2 31.60 4.83 -6.84
N LYS A 3 32.79 4.31 -6.52
CA LYS A 3 32.99 2.87 -6.22
C LYS A 3 32.04 2.36 -5.13
N THR A 4 31.66 3.25 -4.23
CA THR A 4 30.72 3.00 -3.14
C THR A 4 29.32 2.61 -3.65
N LEU A 5 28.84 3.25 -4.71
CA LEU A 5 27.49 3.06 -5.27
C LEU A 5 27.32 1.68 -5.94
N ILE A 6 28.37 1.19 -6.63
CA ILE A 6 28.41 -0.15 -7.19
C ILE A 6 28.45 -1.19 -6.08
N HIS A 7 29.39 -1.04 -5.15
CA HIS A 7 29.57 -2.01 -4.07
C HIS A 7 28.32 -2.10 -3.16
N GLN A 8 27.62 -0.99 -2.94
CA GLN A 8 26.34 -0.98 -2.24
C GLN A 8 25.25 -1.70 -3.05
N SER A 9 25.15 -1.41 -4.35
CA SER A 9 24.17 -2.07 -5.22
C SER A 9 24.40 -3.58 -5.31
N GLU A 10 25.65 -4.03 -5.43
CA GLU A 10 26.01 -5.45 -5.41
C GLU A 10 25.63 -6.13 -4.09
N HIS A 11 25.86 -5.47 -2.95
CA HIS A 11 25.46 -6.01 -1.64
C HIS A 11 23.94 -6.14 -1.48
N ILE A 12 23.19 -5.18 -2.02
CA ILE A 12 21.72 -5.22 -2.04
C ILE A 12 21.22 -6.32 -2.97
N TYR A 13 21.87 -6.52 -4.11
CA TYR A 13 21.53 -7.58 -5.05
C TYR A 13 21.80 -8.98 -4.46
N ASP A 14 22.89 -9.15 -3.71
CA ASP A 14 23.18 -10.35 -2.93
C ASP A 14 22.07 -10.66 -1.92
N PHE A 15 21.52 -9.63 -1.28
CA PHE A 15 20.36 -9.79 -0.41
C PHE A 15 19.10 -10.19 -1.20
N LEU A 16 18.86 -9.59 -2.37
CA LEU A 16 17.73 -9.90 -3.25
C LEU A 16 17.78 -11.36 -3.74
N LEU A 17 18.96 -11.87 -4.08
CA LEU A 17 19.17 -13.25 -4.54
C LEU A 17 18.74 -14.30 -3.51
N LYS A 18 18.68 -13.97 -2.21
CA LYS A 18 18.13 -14.88 -1.18
C LYS A 18 16.65 -15.19 -1.40
N PHE A 19 15.93 -14.29 -2.08
CA PHE A 19 14.52 -14.47 -2.43
C PHE A 19 14.34 -15.16 -3.79
N TYR A 20 15.42 -15.34 -4.58
CA TYR A 20 15.33 -16.09 -5.82
C TYR A 20 15.16 -17.59 -5.57
N PRO A 21 14.51 -18.32 -6.50
CA PRO A 21 14.35 -19.77 -6.44
C PRO A 21 15.67 -20.49 -6.14
N GLU A 22 15.65 -21.43 -5.19
CA GLU A 22 16.86 -22.12 -4.72
C GLU A 22 17.56 -22.91 -5.83
N ASN A 23 16.79 -23.54 -6.72
CA ASN A 23 17.33 -24.26 -7.88
C ASN A 23 18.08 -23.34 -8.86
N TYR A 24 17.57 -22.13 -9.11
CA TYR A 24 18.24 -21.16 -9.97
C TYR A 24 19.40 -20.46 -9.28
N ARG A 25 19.31 -20.21 -7.96
CA ARG A 25 20.40 -19.62 -7.18
C ARG A 25 21.61 -20.55 -7.12
N VAL A 26 21.42 -21.83 -6.83
CA VAL A 26 22.55 -22.79 -6.71
C VAL A 26 23.34 -22.90 -8.01
N GLU A 27 22.66 -22.80 -9.16
CA GLU A 27 23.29 -22.98 -10.47
C GLU A 27 23.84 -21.67 -11.05
N PHE A 28 23.13 -20.54 -10.89
CA PHE A 28 23.44 -19.30 -11.60
C PHE A 28 23.81 -18.11 -10.70
N GLU A 29 24.01 -18.27 -9.39
CA GLU A 29 24.24 -17.14 -8.46
C GLU A 29 25.42 -16.25 -8.88
N GLU A 30 26.60 -16.83 -9.14
CA GLU A 30 27.80 -16.11 -9.55
C GLU A 30 27.59 -15.35 -10.87
N GLU A 31 26.92 -15.99 -11.83
CA GLU A 31 26.67 -15.43 -13.16
C GLU A 31 25.63 -14.30 -13.09
N MET A 32 24.58 -14.45 -12.27
CA MET A 32 23.59 -13.41 -12.03
C MET A 32 24.22 -12.17 -11.39
N LYS A 33 25.12 -12.35 -10.41
CA LYS A 33 25.87 -11.23 -9.80
C LYS A 33 26.76 -10.54 -10.82
N TYR A 34 27.46 -11.31 -11.64
CA TYR A 34 28.31 -10.76 -12.69
C TYR A 34 27.52 -9.96 -13.72
N VAL A 35 26.43 -10.53 -14.25
CA VAL A 35 25.55 -9.85 -15.22
C VAL A 35 24.92 -8.60 -14.62
N PHE A 36 24.50 -8.65 -13.35
CA PHE A 36 23.99 -7.48 -12.65
C PHE A 36 25.05 -6.39 -12.49
N SER A 37 26.27 -6.74 -12.05
CA SER A 37 27.39 -5.81 -11.92
C SER A 37 27.74 -5.13 -13.24
N GLU A 38 27.82 -5.90 -14.34
CA GLU A 38 28.08 -5.36 -15.67
C GLU A 38 26.92 -4.47 -16.14
N SER A 39 25.67 -4.93 -16.02
CA SER A 39 24.48 -4.14 -16.39
C SER A 39 24.39 -2.84 -15.60
N LEU A 40 24.80 -2.84 -14.33
CA LEU A 40 24.84 -1.66 -13.47
C LEU A 40 25.87 -0.64 -13.94
N LYS A 41 27.06 -1.11 -14.34
CA LYS A 41 28.12 -0.27 -14.91
C LYS A 41 27.68 0.33 -16.25
N ASP A 42 27.07 -0.48 -17.11
CA ASP A 42 26.54 -0.04 -18.41
C ASP A 42 25.43 1.00 -18.23
N ALA A 43 24.43 0.70 -17.39
CA ALA A 43 23.31 1.60 -17.13
C ALA A 43 23.77 2.95 -16.55
N TYR A 44 24.76 2.95 -15.66
CA TYR A 44 25.36 4.18 -15.15
C TYR A 44 26.15 4.93 -16.23
N SER A 45 26.86 4.23 -17.12
CA SER A 45 27.64 4.85 -18.18
C SER A 45 26.77 5.55 -19.23
N GLU A 46 25.60 4.97 -19.54
CA GLU A 46 24.70 5.49 -20.56
C GLU A 46 23.75 6.59 -20.04
N HIS A 47 23.20 6.42 -18.82
CA HIS A 47 22.11 7.26 -18.31
C HIS A 47 22.35 7.77 -16.88
N GLY A 48 23.56 7.62 -16.34
CA GLY A 48 23.92 8.07 -14.99
C GLY A 48 23.05 7.44 -13.90
N GLY A 49 22.60 8.24 -12.94
CA GLY A 49 21.74 7.75 -11.85
C GLY A 49 20.38 7.23 -12.31
N GLN A 50 19.79 7.81 -13.36
CA GLN A 50 18.50 7.37 -13.89
C GLN A 50 18.59 5.97 -14.50
N GLY A 51 19.73 5.63 -15.11
CA GLY A 51 19.99 4.27 -15.61
C GLY A 51 19.97 3.23 -14.51
N ILE A 52 20.59 3.54 -13.36
CA ILE A 52 20.57 2.66 -12.18
C ILE A 52 19.15 2.44 -11.67
N ILE A 53 18.34 3.50 -11.56
CA ILE A 53 16.93 3.39 -11.11
C ILE A 53 16.12 2.52 -12.08
N SER A 54 16.28 2.74 -13.39
CA SER A 54 15.58 1.97 -14.43
C SER A 54 15.95 0.48 -14.38
N LEU A 55 17.26 0.19 -14.25
CA LEU A 55 17.76 -1.17 -14.12
C LEU A 55 17.17 -1.84 -12.89
N TRP A 56 17.22 -1.19 -11.72
CA TRP A 56 16.67 -1.73 -10.49
C TRP A 56 15.16 -1.97 -10.58
N LEU A 57 14.38 -1.04 -11.12
CA LEU A 57 12.94 -1.22 -11.31
C LEU A 57 12.64 -2.46 -12.16
N ARG A 58 13.40 -2.66 -13.24
CA ARG A 58 13.27 -3.84 -14.10
C ARG A 58 13.67 -5.12 -13.35
N THR A 59 14.84 -5.14 -12.70
CA THR A 59 15.32 -6.30 -11.93
C THR A 59 14.34 -6.69 -10.83
N MET A 60 13.72 -5.70 -10.17
CA MET A 60 12.69 -5.95 -9.17
C MET A 60 11.42 -6.57 -9.76
N ILE A 61 10.96 -6.07 -10.92
CA ILE A 61 9.82 -6.67 -11.63
C ILE A 61 10.15 -8.11 -12.03
N ASP A 62 11.33 -8.37 -12.55
CA ASP A 62 11.79 -9.71 -12.94
C ASP A 62 11.87 -10.64 -11.71
N ALA A 63 12.36 -10.15 -10.57
CA ALA A 63 12.37 -10.88 -9.31
C ALA A 63 10.95 -11.24 -8.84
N CYS A 64 10.01 -10.28 -8.94
CA CYS A 64 8.60 -10.50 -8.60
C CYS A 64 7.95 -11.53 -9.52
N GLN A 65 8.18 -11.41 -10.83
CA GLN A 65 7.66 -12.34 -11.82
C GLN A 65 8.20 -13.75 -11.56
N SER A 66 9.49 -13.88 -11.28
CA SER A 66 10.14 -15.14 -10.94
C SER A 66 9.52 -15.77 -9.68
N LEU A 67 9.30 -14.99 -8.62
CA LEU A 67 8.62 -15.43 -7.40
C LEU A 67 7.18 -15.90 -7.66
N ILE A 68 6.42 -15.18 -8.49
CA ILE A 68 5.04 -15.53 -8.85
C ILE A 68 5.00 -16.82 -9.68
N ILE A 69 5.85 -16.91 -10.72
CA ILE A 69 5.95 -18.08 -11.58
C ILE A 69 6.31 -19.31 -10.77
N GLN A 70 7.29 -19.21 -9.87
CA GLN A 70 7.67 -20.31 -8.99
C GLN A 70 6.53 -20.71 -8.04
N HIS A 71 5.78 -19.74 -7.51
CA HIS A 71 4.61 -20.03 -6.67
C HIS A 71 3.52 -20.77 -7.44
N ILE A 72 3.31 -20.41 -8.71
CA ILE A 72 2.36 -21.05 -9.61
C ILE A 72 2.84 -22.46 -9.97
N GLU A 73 4.13 -22.65 -10.23
CA GLU A 73 4.72 -23.93 -10.64
C GLU A 73 4.78 -24.94 -9.48
N ASN A 74 5.19 -24.51 -8.29
CA ASN A 74 5.09 -25.31 -7.06
C ASN A 74 3.63 -25.65 -6.70
N GLN A 75 2.65 -24.80 -7.07
CA GLN A 75 1.24 -25.15 -6.95
C GLN A 75 0.78 -26.16 -8.00
N LYS A 76 1.23 -26.04 -9.26
CA LYS A 76 0.88 -26.96 -10.35
C LYS A 76 1.34 -28.39 -10.07
N GLY A 77 2.53 -28.57 -9.52
CA GLY A 77 3.05 -29.89 -9.12
C GLY A 77 2.22 -30.61 -8.05
N SER A 78 1.45 -29.85 -7.25
CA SER A 78 0.55 -30.39 -6.21
C SER A 78 -0.92 -30.54 -6.65
N ASN A 79 -1.37 -29.86 -7.71
CA ASN A 79 -2.80 -29.63 -7.96
C ASN A 79 -3.26 -29.86 -9.41
N PHE A 80 -2.73 -30.86 -10.13
CA PHE A 80 -3.36 -31.26 -11.41
C PHE A 80 -4.81 -31.76 -11.24
N MET A 81 -5.26 -32.05 -10.01
CA MET A 81 -6.62 -32.53 -9.68
C MET A 81 -7.26 -31.77 -8.50
N LYS A 82 -7.38 -30.43 -8.56
CA LYS A 82 -8.43 -29.69 -7.82
C LYS A 82 -8.52 -28.22 -8.26
N THR A 83 -9.30 -27.97 -9.31
CA THR A 83 -9.88 -26.64 -9.55
C THR A 83 -10.94 -26.39 -8.48
N LYS A 84 -10.51 -25.92 -7.31
CA LYS A 84 -11.39 -25.17 -6.40
C LYS A 84 -11.03 -23.71 -6.58
N ASN A 85 -12.03 -22.85 -6.76
CA ASN A 85 -11.92 -21.41 -6.56
C ASN A 85 -11.45 -21.17 -5.11
N ILE A 86 -10.15 -21.25 -4.85
CA ILE A 86 -9.59 -20.89 -3.56
C ILE A 86 -9.34 -19.39 -3.66
N ASP A 87 -10.26 -18.59 -3.11
CA ASP A 87 -10.06 -17.16 -2.92
C ASP A 87 -8.65 -16.90 -2.39
N PHE A 88 -7.78 -16.29 -3.22
CA PHE A 88 -6.40 -15.95 -2.87
C PHE A 88 -6.32 -15.31 -1.48
N LEU A 89 -7.30 -14.43 -1.20
CA LEU A 89 -7.45 -13.73 0.06
C LEU A 89 -7.59 -14.65 1.27
N MET A 90 -8.04 -15.90 1.16
CA MET A 90 -8.24 -16.82 2.29
C MET A 90 -6.97 -17.56 2.73
N GLN A 91 -5.88 -17.49 1.97
CA GLN A 91 -4.64 -18.22 2.27
C GLN A 91 -3.68 -17.40 3.11
N ASN A 92 -2.97 -18.00 4.08
CA ASN A 92 -1.92 -17.29 4.85
C ASN A 92 -0.83 -16.68 3.95
N LYS A 93 -0.65 -17.24 2.75
CA LYS A 93 0.19 -16.72 1.68
C LYS A 93 -0.15 -15.28 1.28
N ALA A 94 -1.41 -14.84 1.40
CA ALA A 94 -1.77 -13.46 1.09
C ALA A 94 -1.05 -12.44 1.99
N ILE A 95 -0.77 -12.78 3.25
CA ILE A 95 -0.02 -11.92 4.17
C ILE A 95 1.44 -11.83 3.72
N LEU A 96 2.03 -12.95 3.27
CA LEU A 96 3.38 -12.95 2.68
C LEU A 96 3.43 -12.07 1.44
N TRP A 97 2.42 -12.13 0.56
CA TRP A 97 2.34 -11.27 -0.61
C TRP A 97 2.21 -9.78 -0.27
N VAL A 98 1.46 -9.43 0.79
CA VAL A 98 1.40 -8.05 1.29
C VAL A 98 2.77 -7.60 1.85
N ALA A 99 3.45 -8.46 2.61
CA ALA A 99 4.78 -8.16 3.13
C ALA A 99 5.80 -7.96 2.00
N LEU A 100 5.80 -8.85 1.00
CA LEU A 100 6.65 -8.73 -0.19
C LEU A 100 6.33 -7.45 -0.96
N GLY A 101 5.05 -7.19 -1.26
CA GLY A 101 4.63 -5.96 -1.93
C GLY A 101 5.06 -4.69 -1.19
N THR A 102 5.00 -4.71 0.14
CA THR A 102 5.47 -3.59 0.97
C THR A 102 6.98 -3.41 0.86
N GLY A 103 7.75 -4.50 0.99
CA GLY A 103 9.21 -4.45 0.86
C GLY A 103 9.64 -3.94 -0.52
N LEU A 104 8.97 -4.39 -1.58
CA LEU A 104 9.23 -3.95 -2.95
C LEU A 104 8.93 -2.46 -3.14
N LEU A 105 7.83 -1.96 -2.59
CA LEU A 105 7.51 -0.52 -2.63
C LEU A 105 8.55 0.33 -1.89
N LEU A 106 9.04 -0.14 -0.74
CA LEU A 106 10.07 0.56 0.03
C LEU A 106 11.46 0.52 -0.60
N MET A 107 11.74 -0.43 -1.50
CA MET A 107 13.00 -0.40 -2.23
C MET A 107 13.11 0.82 -3.15
N ILE A 108 12.00 1.39 -3.61
CA ILE A 108 12.01 2.59 -4.46
C ILE A 108 12.72 3.77 -3.77
N PRO A 109 12.27 4.25 -2.59
CA PRO A 109 13.00 5.31 -1.89
C PRO A 109 14.40 4.86 -1.45
N PHE A 110 14.57 3.60 -1.05
CA PHE A 110 15.89 3.09 -0.63
C PHE A 110 16.95 3.18 -1.74
N ILE A 111 16.59 2.78 -2.96
CA ILE A 111 17.45 2.91 -4.15
C ILE A 111 17.61 4.39 -4.52
N GLY A 112 16.53 5.18 -4.43
CA GLY A 112 16.57 6.63 -4.63
C GLY A 112 17.68 7.30 -3.81
N MET A 113 17.80 6.94 -2.53
CA MET A 113 18.86 7.43 -1.64
C MET A 113 20.27 6.99 -2.03
N GLN A 114 20.45 5.86 -2.73
CA GLN A 114 21.77 5.45 -3.20
C GLN A 114 22.21 6.29 -4.40
N VAL A 115 21.25 6.74 -5.20
CA VAL A 115 21.48 7.36 -6.50
C VAL A 115 21.52 8.89 -6.43
N SER A 116 20.75 9.50 -5.53
CA SER A 116 20.59 10.94 -5.41
C SER A 116 20.50 11.39 -3.96
N ASP A 117 21.17 12.50 -3.64
CA ASP A 117 21.08 13.17 -2.34
C ASP A 117 19.72 13.89 -2.14
N GLU A 118 18.88 13.99 -3.20
CA GLU A 118 17.52 14.56 -3.11
C GLU A 118 16.58 13.69 -2.28
N TRP A 119 16.84 12.38 -2.23
CA TRP A 119 16.07 11.45 -1.41
C TRP A 119 16.79 11.30 -0.08
N ASN A 120 16.26 11.91 0.97
CA ASN A 120 16.85 11.85 2.30
C ASN A 120 15.86 11.24 3.32
N TRP A 121 15.56 9.95 3.15
CA TRP A 121 14.68 9.23 4.06
C TRP A 121 15.47 8.69 5.25
N GLY A 122 15.07 9.04 6.46
CA GLY A 122 15.60 8.46 7.68
C GLY A 122 15.06 7.05 7.94
N PHE A 123 15.70 6.34 8.87
CA PHE A 123 15.23 5.02 9.33
C PHE A 123 13.75 5.03 9.78
N PHE A 124 13.32 6.11 10.45
CA PHE A 124 11.94 6.25 10.92
C PHE A 124 10.93 6.45 9.78
N ASP A 125 11.33 7.03 8.64
CA ASP A 125 10.46 7.20 7.47
C ASP A 125 10.11 5.84 6.85
N PHE A 126 11.11 4.96 6.76
CA PHE A 126 10.91 3.58 6.32
C PHE A 126 10.01 2.78 7.26
N ILE A 127 10.18 2.94 8.58
CA ILE A 127 9.30 2.29 9.56
C ILE A 127 7.88 2.83 9.43
N PHE A 128 7.73 4.14 9.32
CA PHE A 128 6.42 4.79 9.26
C PHE A 128 5.66 4.37 7.99
N ILE A 129 6.25 4.57 6.81
CA ILE A 129 5.61 4.22 5.53
C ILE A 129 5.49 2.70 5.37
N GLY A 130 6.49 1.93 5.81
CA GLY A 130 6.42 0.47 5.80
C GLY A 130 5.31 -0.07 6.68
N GLY A 131 5.22 0.42 7.91
CA GLY A 131 4.14 0.09 8.84
C GLY A 131 2.76 0.51 8.30
N LEU A 132 2.69 1.66 7.65
CA LEU A 132 1.45 2.17 7.06
C LEU A 132 0.97 1.32 5.87
N ILE A 133 1.86 0.99 4.92
CA ILE A 133 1.54 0.14 3.77
C ILE A 133 1.21 -1.29 4.23
N PHE A 134 2.09 -1.90 5.01
CA PHE A 134 1.90 -3.27 5.51
C PHE A 134 0.67 -3.38 6.39
N GLY A 135 0.49 -2.44 7.33
CA GLY A 135 -0.64 -2.40 8.24
C GLY A 135 -1.98 -2.25 7.51
N THR A 136 -2.03 -1.38 6.48
CA THR A 136 -3.23 -1.22 5.65
C THR A 136 -3.52 -2.50 4.85
N GLY A 137 -2.51 -3.08 4.20
CA GLY A 137 -2.66 -4.32 3.43
C GLY A 137 -3.07 -5.50 4.31
N LEU A 138 -2.49 -5.64 5.50
CA LEU A 138 -2.84 -6.65 6.47
C LEU A 138 -4.28 -6.48 6.96
N THR A 139 -4.66 -5.26 7.32
CA THR A 139 -6.03 -4.92 7.75
C THR A 139 -7.04 -5.24 6.66
N PHE A 140 -6.74 -4.89 5.40
CA PHE A 140 -7.56 -5.27 4.25
C PHE A 140 -7.74 -6.78 4.16
N VAL A 141 -6.65 -7.56 4.18
CA VAL A 141 -6.71 -9.02 4.09
C VAL A 141 -7.54 -9.62 5.24
N LEU A 142 -7.33 -9.16 6.48
CA LEU A 142 -8.04 -9.68 7.65
C LEU A 142 -9.54 -9.35 7.62
N ILE A 143 -9.92 -8.14 7.25
CA ILE A 143 -11.32 -7.73 7.21
C ILE A 143 -12.03 -8.33 5.98
N ALA A 144 -11.39 -8.32 4.81
CA ALA A 144 -11.96 -8.83 3.56
C ALA A 144 -12.24 -10.34 3.58
N ARG A 145 -11.54 -11.10 4.44
CA ARG A 145 -11.81 -12.54 4.68
C ARG A 145 -13.11 -12.80 5.43
N GLN A 146 -13.65 -11.82 6.15
CA GLN A 146 -14.82 -12.06 7.00
C GLN A 146 -16.10 -12.34 6.21
N MET A 147 -16.17 -11.89 4.95
CA MET A 147 -17.33 -12.15 4.10
C MET A 147 -16.90 -12.40 2.65
N ASN A 148 -17.38 -13.50 2.07
CA ASN A 148 -17.17 -13.79 0.66
C ASN A 148 -18.19 -13.05 -0.22
N ASN A 149 -18.09 -11.72 -0.25
CA ASN A 149 -18.93 -10.86 -1.09
C ASN A 149 -18.05 -9.79 -1.74
N LEU A 150 -18.16 -9.65 -3.06
CA LEU A 150 -17.32 -8.73 -3.84
C LEU A 150 -17.52 -7.27 -3.40
N PHE A 151 -18.76 -6.82 -3.21
CA PHE A 151 -19.05 -5.45 -2.77
C PHE A 151 -18.45 -5.16 -1.40
N TYR A 152 -18.48 -6.13 -0.48
CA TYR A 152 -17.83 -5.99 0.82
C TYR A 152 -16.32 -5.87 0.69
N ARG A 153 -15.67 -6.72 -0.11
CA ARG A 153 -14.22 -6.66 -0.32
C ARG A 153 -13.80 -5.31 -0.94
N ILE A 154 -14.54 -4.82 -1.94
CA ILE A 154 -14.29 -3.50 -2.54
C ILE A 154 -14.53 -2.38 -1.50
N ALA A 155 -15.59 -2.47 -0.69
CA ALA A 155 -15.87 -1.48 0.36
C ALA A 155 -14.73 -1.36 1.38
N VAL A 156 -14.20 -2.50 1.83
CA VAL A 156 -13.04 -2.56 2.74
C VAL A 156 -11.80 -1.96 2.08
N GLY A 157 -11.54 -2.30 0.81
CA GLY A 157 -10.43 -1.73 0.05
C GLY A 157 -10.54 -0.21 -0.09
N LEU A 158 -11.74 0.30 -0.41
CA LEU A 158 -11.99 1.72 -0.57
C LEU A 158 -11.84 2.50 0.74
N ALA A 159 -12.37 1.96 1.85
CA ALA A 159 -12.19 2.54 3.18
C ALA A 159 -10.72 2.51 3.64
N GLY A 160 -10.04 1.38 3.42
CA GLY A 160 -8.62 1.24 3.73
C GLY A 160 -7.75 2.22 2.94
N LEU A 161 -8.02 2.36 1.64
CA LEU A 161 -7.33 3.33 0.78
C LEU A 161 -7.58 4.77 1.23
N ALA A 162 -8.83 5.13 1.55
CA ALA A 162 -9.16 6.45 2.06
C ALA A 162 -8.43 6.75 3.38
N GLY A 163 -8.40 5.78 4.31
CA GLY A 163 -7.68 5.91 5.58
C GLY A 163 -6.18 6.05 5.40
N PHE A 164 -5.59 5.20 4.55
CA PHE A 164 -4.17 5.24 4.18
C PHE A 164 -3.77 6.59 3.60
N LEU A 165 -4.48 7.05 2.56
CA LEU A 165 -4.17 8.31 1.89
C LEU A 165 -4.37 9.50 2.82
N LEU A 166 -5.41 9.48 3.66
CA LEU A 166 -5.68 10.58 4.59
C LEU A 166 -4.58 10.68 5.64
N LEU A 167 -4.20 9.56 6.25
CA LEU A 167 -3.11 9.53 7.24
C LEU A 167 -1.79 9.94 6.62
N TRP A 168 -1.49 9.45 5.40
CA TRP A 168 -0.26 9.78 4.71
C TRP A 168 -0.17 11.26 4.34
N ILE A 169 -1.21 11.81 3.70
CA ILE A 169 -1.22 13.23 3.31
C ILE A 169 -1.17 14.13 4.55
N ASN A 170 -1.92 13.79 5.61
CA ASN A 170 -1.91 14.56 6.86
C ASN A 170 -0.53 14.53 7.53
N ALA A 171 0.20 13.42 7.46
CA ALA A 171 1.55 13.30 8.01
C ALA A 171 2.64 13.94 7.12
N ALA A 172 2.43 14.01 5.80
CA ALA A 172 3.47 14.46 4.86
C ALA A 172 3.36 15.94 4.48
N VAL A 173 2.15 16.44 4.26
CA VAL A 173 1.91 17.77 3.68
C VAL A 173 1.09 18.67 4.59
N GLU A 174 0.42 18.09 5.59
CA GLU A 174 -0.52 18.78 6.47
C GLU A 174 -1.69 19.45 5.70
N VAL A 175 -2.92 18.98 5.94
CA VAL A 175 -4.07 19.33 5.09
C VAL A 175 -4.49 20.80 5.19
N ILE A 176 -4.31 21.42 6.37
CA ILE A 176 -4.68 22.83 6.66
C ILE A 176 -3.40 23.66 6.85
N GLY A 177 -2.40 23.41 6.01
CA GLY A 177 -1.08 24.05 6.08
C GLY A 177 -0.26 23.61 7.29
N ASP A 178 0.99 24.06 7.28
CA ASP A 178 2.05 23.66 8.21
C ASP A 178 1.82 24.18 9.64
N ASP A 179 2.16 23.36 10.64
CA ASP A 179 2.08 23.63 12.08
C ASP A 179 0.70 24.10 12.58
N ASN A 180 -0.38 23.59 11.96
CA ASN A 180 -1.74 23.94 12.35
C ASN A 180 -2.39 22.85 13.23
N PRO A 181 -2.75 23.13 14.49
CA PRO A 181 -3.39 22.15 15.37
C PRO A 181 -4.73 21.62 14.81
N ALA A 182 -5.34 22.32 13.86
CA ALA A 182 -6.52 21.87 13.13
C ALA A 182 -6.31 20.54 12.40
N ASN A 183 -5.06 20.20 12.01
CA ASN A 183 -4.74 18.94 11.34
C ASN A 183 -5.07 17.71 12.20
N LEU A 184 -5.12 17.86 13.53
CA LEU A 184 -5.55 16.79 14.46
C LEU A 184 -7.00 16.36 14.25
N MET A 185 -7.85 17.22 13.66
CA MET A 185 -9.23 16.86 13.36
C MET A 185 -9.33 15.68 12.38
N TYR A 186 -8.37 15.55 11.46
CA TYR A 186 -8.30 14.42 10.51
C TYR A 186 -7.97 13.10 11.21
N LEU A 187 -7.17 13.14 12.29
CA LEU A 187 -7.00 11.97 13.17
C LEU A 187 -8.31 11.61 13.86
N GLY A 188 -9.12 12.60 14.23
CA GLY A 188 -10.48 12.40 14.72
C GLY A 188 -11.36 11.66 13.71
N VAL A 189 -11.29 12.03 12.43
CA VAL A 189 -12.01 11.31 11.35
C VAL A 189 -11.55 9.85 11.28
N LEU A 190 -10.24 9.59 11.27
CA LEU A 190 -9.69 8.24 11.26
C LEU A 190 -10.12 7.44 12.51
N ALA A 191 -10.17 8.08 13.67
CA ALA A 191 -10.66 7.47 14.91
C ALA A 191 -12.13 7.08 14.80
N THR A 192 -12.99 7.91 14.18
CA THR A 192 -14.41 7.54 13.96
C THR A 192 -14.55 6.29 13.10
N ALA A 193 -13.75 6.16 12.03
CA ALA A 193 -13.74 4.98 11.19
C ALA A 193 -13.27 3.73 11.96
N PHE A 194 -12.19 3.87 12.73
CA PHE A 194 -11.57 2.79 13.50
C PHE A 194 -12.51 2.26 14.60
N PHE A 195 -12.97 3.13 15.50
CA PHE A 195 -13.89 2.74 16.58
C PHE A 195 -15.23 2.28 16.02
N GLY A 196 -15.73 2.95 14.98
CA GLY A 196 -16.95 2.52 14.29
C GLY A 196 -16.82 1.12 13.70
N ALA A 197 -15.67 0.75 13.14
CA ALA A 197 -15.41 -0.60 12.63
C ALA A 197 -15.36 -1.66 13.74
N ILE A 198 -14.74 -1.33 14.88
CA ILE A 198 -14.70 -2.21 16.08
C ILE A 198 -16.12 -2.43 16.63
N ILE A 199 -16.90 -1.36 16.81
CA ILE A 199 -18.28 -1.43 17.29
C ILE A 199 -19.16 -2.23 16.32
N ALA A 200 -18.97 -2.01 15.01
CA ALA A 200 -19.64 -2.77 13.96
C ALA A 200 -19.22 -4.26 13.93
N ARG A 201 -18.13 -4.62 14.63
CA ARG A 201 -17.49 -5.94 14.57
C ARG A 201 -17.22 -6.35 13.12
N PHE A 202 -16.88 -5.36 12.29
CA PHE A 202 -16.65 -5.51 10.85
C PHE A 202 -17.84 -6.10 10.06
N LYS A 203 -19.06 -6.16 10.61
CA LYS A 203 -20.25 -6.62 9.88
C LYS A 203 -20.72 -5.55 8.89
N ALA A 204 -21.12 -5.95 7.68
CA ALA A 204 -21.52 -5.03 6.60
C ALA A 204 -22.59 -3.99 7.02
N ALA A 205 -23.63 -4.40 7.75
CA ALA A 205 -24.67 -3.48 8.24
C ALA A 205 -24.12 -2.41 9.20
N GLY A 206 -23.22 -2.80 10.12
CA GLY A 206 -22.58 -1.87 11.05
C GLY A 206 -21.55 -0.98 10.35
N MET A 207 -20.77 -1.55 9.43
CA MET A 207 -19.77 -0.82 8.63
C MET A 207 -20.41 0.26 7.77
N THR A 208 -21.61 0.03 7.23
CA THR A 208 -22.39 1.06 6.52
C THR A 208 -22.57 2.31 7.39
N ARG A 209 -23.00 2.13 8.64
CA ARG A 209 -23.23 3.24 9.59
C ARG A 209 -21.91 3.91 9.99
N SER A 210 -20.87 3.12 10.22
CA SER A 210 -19.52 3.61 10.53
C SER A 210 -18.98 4.53 9.43
N MET A 211 -19.07 4.11 8.16
CA MET A 211 -18.56 4.88 7.03
C MET A 211 -19.37 6.15 6.78
N PHE A 212 -20.70 6.13 6.96
CA PHE A 212 -21.50 7.37 6.93
C PHE A 212 -21.17 8.32 8.08
N ALA A 213 -20.96 7.80 9.29
CA ALA A 213 -20.54 8.62 10.44
C ALA A 213 -19.15 9.25 10.19
N THR A 214 -18.24 8.50 9.58
CA THR A 214 -16.91 8.99 9.18
C THR A 214 -17.02 10.09 8.12
N ALA A 215 -17.86 9.90 7.10
CA ALA A 215 -18.12 10.92 6.08
C ALA A 215 -18.71 12.19 6.69
N PHE A 216 -19.63 12.05 7.64
CA PHE A 216 -20.21 13.18 8.37
C PHE A 216 -19.16 13.90 9.21
N ALA A 217 -18.33 13.18 9.97
CA ALA A 217 -17.23 13.76 10.73
C ALA A 217 -16.27 14.52 9.80
N HIS A 218 -15.87 13.93 8.67
CA HIS A 218 -15.01 14.58 7.68
C HIS A 218 -15.67 15.83 7.08
N THR A 219 -16.98 15.80 6.85
CA THR A 219 -17.75 16.97 6.38
C THR A 219 -17.72 18.10 7.40
N LEU A 220 -17.85 17.79 8.70
CA LEU A 220 -17.71 18.79 9.76
C LEU A 220 -16.32 19.40 9.77
N VAL A 221 -15.27 18.58 9.63
CA VAL A 221 -13.88 19.07 9.52
C VAL A 221 -13.72 19.99 8.33
N ALA A 222 -14.26 19.64 7.16
CA ALA A 222 -14.22 20.47 5.97
C ALA A 222 -14.92 21.82 6.17
N VAL A 223 -16.10 21.84 6.80
CA VAL A 223 -16.84 23.07 7.11
C VAL A 223 -16.06 23.94 8.11
N ILE A 224 -15.49 23.34 9.15
CA ILE A 224 -14.64 24.06 10.12
C ILE A 224 -13.41 24.64 9.42
N ALA A 225 -12.74 23.86 8.56
CA ALA A 225 -11.58 24.32 7.80
C ALA A 225 -11.92 25.55 6.94
N LEU A 226 -13.05 25.52 6.22
CA LEU A 226 -13.47 26.62 5.34
C LEU A 226 -13.89 27.89 6.09
N ILE A 227 -14.50 27.76 7.27
CA ILE A 227 -14.97 28.91 8.06
C ILE A 227 -13.84 29.54 8.85
N PHE A 228 -13.03 28.72 9.53
CA PHE A 228 -12.05 29.19 10.50
C PHE A 228 -10.63 29.30 9.93
N TYR A 229 -10.34 28.63 8.81
CA TYR A 229 -9.02 28.63 8.17
C TYR A 229 -9.09 28.99 6.67
N PRO A 230 -9.75 30.10 6.28
CA PRO A 230 -9.99 30.44 4.87
C PRO A 230 -8.71 30.79 4.09
N THR A 231 -7.62 31.14 4.78
CA THR A 231 -6.32 31.49 4.17
C THR A 231 -5.31 30.35 4.22
N ALA A 232 -5.66 29.19 4.80
CA ALA A 232 -4.75 28.05 4.85
C ALA A 232 -4.46 27.55 3.43
N SER A 233 -3.19 27.24 3.14
CA SER A 233 -2.80 26.53 1.92
C SER A 233 -3.43 25.12 1.93
N PRO A 234 -4.00 24.61 0.83
CA PRO A 234 -3.95 25.08 -0.57
C PRO A 234 -5.04 26.10 -0.97
N GLY A 235 -5.68 26.77 0.00
CA GLY A 235 -6.78 27.72 -0.20
C GLY A 235 -8.16 27.05 -0.14
N PRO A 236 -9.25 27.84 -0.07
CA PRO A 236 -10.61 27.31 0.14
C PRO A 236 -11.02 26.27 -0.92
N PHE A 237 -10.66 26.50 -2.17
CA PHE A 237 -10.97 25.57 -3.25
C PHE A 237 -10.21 24.24 -3.12
N GLY A 238 -8.91 24.29 -2.78
CA GLY A 238 -8.11 23.09 -2.60
C GLY A 238 -8.55 22.29 -1.36
N ILE A 239 -8.88 22.97 -0.26
CA ILE A 239 -9.47 22.36 0.94
C ILE A 239 -10.79 21.67 0.56
N LEU A 240 -11.69 22.36 -0.15
CA LEU A 240 -12.97 21.80 -0.58
C LEU A 240 -12.78 20.56 -1.46
N LEU A 241 -11.89 20.62 -2.44
CA LEU A 241 -11.64 19.52 -3.38
C LEU A 241 -11.07 18.30 -2.66
N LEU A 242 -10.04 18.49 -1.81
CA LEU A 242 -9.40 17.40 -1.08
C LEU A 242 -10.35 16.73 -0.09
N ASN A 243 -11.07 17.52 0.71
CA ASN A 243 -12.05 16.97 1.65
C ASN A 243 -13.22 16.30 0.91
N GLY A 244 -13.71 16.92 -0.18
CA GLY A 244 -14.77 16.36 -1.02
C GLY A 244 -14.39 15.00 -1.60
N PHE A 245 -13.15 14.85 -2.07
CA PHE A 245 -12.61 13.57 -2.52
C PHE A 245 -12.70 12.48 -1.44
N PHE A 246 -12.22 12.76 -0.23
CA PHE A 246 -12.29 11.77 0.87
C PHE A 246 -13.72 11.47 1.30
N ILE A 247 -14.58 12.48 1.40
CA ILE A 247 -16.01 12.30 1.73
C ILE A 247 -16.67 11.36 0.71
N MET A 248 -16.38 11.52 -0.59
CA MET A 248 -16.89 10.62 -1.62
C MET A 248 -16.38 9.18 -1.46
N LEU A 249 -15.12 8.98 -1.06
CA LEU A 249 -14.60 7.63 -0.78
C LEU A 249 -15.31 6.98 0.41
N TRP A 250 -15.54 7.73 1.50
CA TRP A 250 -16.25 7.23 2.69
C TRP A 250 -17.71 6.89 2.35
N VAL A 251 -18.41 7.76 1.62
CA VAL A 251 -19.79 7.52 1.17
C VAL A 251 -19.85 6.35 0.20
N GLY A 252 -18.93 6.27 -0.77
CA GLY A 252 -18.83 5.14 -1.70
C GLY A 252 -18.65 3.81 -0.97
N SER A 253 -17.78 3.78 0.04
CA SER A 253 -17.58 2.59 0.87
C SER A 253 -18.84 2.23 1.66
N ALA A 254 -19.52 3.22 2.25
CA ALA A 254 -20.78 3.02 2.97
C ALA A 254 -21.87 2.40 2.07
N LEU A 255 -22.00 2.89 0.84
CA LEU A 255 -22.96 2.39 -0.14
C LEU A 255 -22.66 0.95 -0.55
N LEU A 256 -21.39 0.60 -0.74
CA LEU A 256 -20.97 -0.77 -1.05
C LEU A 256 -21.22 -1.74 0.12
N PHE A 257 -20.96 -1.31 1.36
CA PHE A 257 -21.31 -2.10 2.55
C PHE A 257 -22.83 -2.30 2.68
N ARG A 258 -23.62 -1.29 2.32
CA ARG A 258 -25.10 -1.39 2.32
C ARG A 258 -25.57 -2.45 1.32
N ASN A 259 -25.00 -2.45 0.11
CA ASN A 259 -25.32 -3.45 -0.92
C ASN A 259 -24.94 -4.86 -0.45
N ALA A 260 -23.75 -5.03 0.13
CA ALA A 260 -23.31 -6.32 0.66
C ALA A 260 -24.19 -6.82 1.82
N SER A 261 -24.74 -5.92 2.64
CA SER A 261 -25.68 -6.26 3.70
C SER A 261 -27.03 -6.74 3.13
N ALA A 262 -27.52 -6.11 2.07
CA ALA A 262 -28.78 -6.48 1.43
C ALA A 262 -28.70 -7.87 0.76
N ASP A 263 -27.58 -8.17 0.10
CA ASP A 263 -27.36 -9.51 -0.48
C ASP A 263 -27.35 -10.61 0.57
N ASN A 264 -26.70 -10.36 1.72
CA ASN A 264 -26.65 -11.34 2.81
C ASN A 264 -28.04 -11.58 3.43
N SER A 265 -28.90 -10.56 3.51
CA SER A 265 -30.28 -10.77 3.96
C SER A 265 -31.12 -11.62 3.01
N LYS A 266 -30.87 -11.56 1.69
CA LYS A 266 -31.62 -12.36 0.70
C LYS A 266 -31.24 -13.85 0.68
N MET A 267 -30.06 -14.21 1.16
CA MET A 267 -29.63 -15.62 1.25
C MET A 267 -30.14 -16.33 2.51
N ASN A 268 -30.63 -15.59 3.50
CA ASN A 268 -31.09 -16.11 4.79
C ASN A 268 -32.63 -16.15 4.90
N VAL A 269 -33.35 -15.94 3.79
CA VAL A 269 -34.81 -16.07 3.64
C VAL A 269 -35.07 -17.20 2.66
#